data_AF-A0A1G1IT24-F1
#
_entry.id   AF-A0A1G1IT24-F1
#
_cell.length_a   1.000
_cell.length_b   1.000
_cell.length_c   1.000
_cell.angle_alpha   90.00
_cell.angle_beta   90.00
_cell.angle_gamma   90.00
#
_symmetry.space_group_name_H-M   'P 1'
#
loop_
_entity.id
_entity.type
_entity.pdbx_description
1 polymer ?
#
loop_
_entity_poly.entity_id
_entity_poly.type
_entity_poly.pdbx_seq_one_letter_code
_entity_poly.pdbx_strand_id
1 'polypeptide(L)'
;MLILKKELFDQIVSQSRKEFPNEACGILAGKDGKVNGERSRTVEKVYAMNNTDASPSTFFMDPKGQLKVMKEIRGLGMEMIGIYHSHVASQAYPSSHDVELAFYPEVSYAIISLEDKKNPVIKSFKIQEGNIKEEEVRTE
;
A
#
# COMPACT_ATOMS: atom_id res chain seq x y z
N MET A 1 3.78 -12.62 4.62
CA MET A 1 2.44 -12.08 4.92
C MET A 1 2.56 -10.63 5.33
N LEU A 2 1.52 -9.84 5.09
CA LEU A 2 1.39 -8.47 5.56
C LEU A 2 0.42 -8.45 6.76
N ILE A 3 0.86 -7.93 7.89
CA ILE A 3 0.01 -7.77 9.10
C ILE A 3 -0.38 -6.30 9.19
N LEU A 4 -1.68 -6.04 9.16
CA LEU A 4 -2.26 -4.69 9.13
C LEU A 4 -3.32 -4.55 10.22
N LYS A 5 -3.06 -3.71 11.22
CA LYS A 5 -4.07 -3.44 12.26
C LYS A 5 -5.31 -2.78 11.67
N LYS A 6 -6.46 -3.06 12.25
CA LYS A 6 -7.75 -2.50 11.84
C LYS A 6 -7.73 -0.97 11.80
N GLU A 7 -7.10 -0.31 12.76
CA GLU A 7 -7.04 1.17 12.75
C GLU A 7 -6.27 1.73 11.56
N LEU A 8 -5.25 1.02 11.09
CA LEU A 8 -4.46 1.41 9.91
C LEU A 8 -5.20 1.08 8.61
N PHE A 9 -5.92 -0.04 8.57
CA PHE A 9 -6.84 -0.35 7.48
C PHE A 9 -7.93 0.72 7.34
N ASP A 10 -8.56 1.12 8.45
CA ASP A 10 -9.59 2.16 8.46
C ASP A 10 -9.03 3.53 8.00
N GLN A 11 -7.77 3.84 8.34
CA GLN A 11 -7.08 5.03 7.82
C GLN A 11 -6.91 5.00 6.30
N ILE A 12 -6.46 3.86 5.75
CA ILE A 12 -6.33 3.67 4.29
C ILE A 12 -7.69 3.85 3.63
N VAL A 13 -8.73 3.18 4.13
CA VAL A 13 -10.10 3.28 3.59
C VAL A 13 -10.62 4.71 3.67
N SER A 14 -10.38 5.42 4.77
CA SER A 14 -10.80 6.81 4.95
C SER A 14 -10.17 7.72 3.89
N GLN A 15 -8.86 7.56 3.64
CA GLN A 15 -8.17 8.28 2.58
C GLN A 15 -8.74 7.94 1.20
N SER A 16 -8.89 6.66 0.87
CA SER A 16 -9.41 6.23 -0.44
C SER A 16 -10.81 6.81 -0.71
N ARG A 17 -11.68 6.88 0.30
CA ARG A 17 -12.99 7.53 0.18
C ARG A 17 -12.90 9.03 -0.03
N LYS A 18 -11.94 9.69 0.63
CA LYS A 18 -11.72 11.14 0.52
C LYS A 18 -11.17 11.54 -0.85
N GLU A 19 -10.31 10.71 -1.44
CA GLU A 19 -9.65 11.00 -2.72
C GLU A 19 -10.49 10.57 -3.93
N PHE A 20 -11.55 9.78 -3.72
CA PHE A 20 -12.53 9.48 -4.76
C PHE A 20 -13.02 10.76 -5.47
N PRO A 21 -13.04 10.80 -6.82
CA PRO A 21 -12.93 9.67 -7.76
C PRO A 21 -11.51 9.32 -8.21
N ASN A 22 -10.47 9.85 -7.57
CA ASN A 22 -9.08 9.52 -7.88
C ASN A 22 -8.56 8.38 -6.99
N GLU A 23 -7.51 7.72 -7.45
CA GLU A 23 -6.79 6.75 -6.62
C GLU A 23 -6.06 7.47 -5.49
N ALA A 24 -6.28 7.01 -4.27
CA ALA A 24 -5.41 7.31 -3.14
C ALA A 24 -4.13 6.48 -3.22
N CYS A 25 -3.04 7.02 -2.67
CA CYS A 25 -1.78 6.28 -2.56
C CYS A 25 -1.06 6.60 -1.24
N GLY A 26 -0.15 5.73 -0.83
CA GLY A 26 0.72 5.98 0.31
C GLY A 26 1.77 4.93 0.60
N ILE A 27 2.52 5.17 1.67
CA ILE A 27 3.64 4.33 2.10
C ILE A 27 3.27 3.62 3.40
N LEU A 28 3.56 2.32 3.47
CA LEU A 28 3.45 1.50 4.68
C LEU A 28 4.81 1.37 5.34
N ALA A 29 4.89 1.75 6.61
CA ALA A 29 6.08 1.66 7.42
C ALA A 29 5.89 0.71 8.61
N GLY A 30 6.95 0.01 8.98
CA GLY A 30 6.92 -0.90 10.10
C GLY A 30 8.16 -1.78 10.16
N LYS A 31 7.97 -3.06 10.46
CA LYS A 31 9.06 -4.03 10.64
C LYS A 31 8.93 -5.21 9.69
N ASP A 32 10.03 -5.57 9.03
CA ASP A 32 10.19 -6.86 8.35
C ASP A 32 10.87 -7.83 9.32
N GLY A 33 10.26 -8.98 9.56
CA GLY A 33 10.75 -9.91 10.56
C GLY A 33 10.05 -11.26 10.47
N LYS A 34 9.90 -11.93 11.63
CA LYS A 34 9.21 -13.21 11.72
C LYS A 34 8.13 -13.16 12.78
N VAL A 35 6.97 -13.72 12.44
CA VAL A 35 5.88 -14.02 13.39
C VAL A 35 5.66 -15.53 13.32
N ASN A 36 5.72 -16.21 14.47
CA ASN A 36 5.62 -17.68 14.55
C ASN A 36 6.60 -18.44 13.65
N GLY A 37 7.78 -17.88 13.40
CA GLY A 37 8.83 -18.48 12.55
C GLY A 37 8.72 -18.16 11.05
N GLU A 38 7.63 -17.51 10.61
CA GLU A 38 7.38 -17.17 9.21
C GLU A 38 7.63 -15.69 8.92
N ARG A 39 8.19 -15.38 7.74
CA ARG A 39 8.48 -14.00 7.35
C ARG A 39 7.20 -13.17 7.27
N SER A 40 7.17 -12.08 8.02
CA SER A 40 6.01 -11.22 8.20
C SER A 40 6.43 -9.76 8.17
N ARG A 41 5.64 -8.93 7.48
CA ARG A 41 5.78 -7.48 7.48
C ARG A 41 4.65 -6.89 8.32
N THR A 42 4.99 -6.31 9.47
CA THR A 42 4.01 -5.72 10.38
C THR A 42 3.96 -4.22 10.18
N VAL A 43 2.80 -3.71 9.74
CA VAL A 43 2.58 -2.28 9.56
C VAL A 43 2.39 -1.63 10.93
N GLU A 44 3.25 -0.65 11.22
CA GLU A 44 3.20 0.16 12.44
C GLU A 44 2.70 1.58 12.15
N LYS A 45 2.88 2.08 10.93
CA LYS A 45 2.43 3.42 10.51
C LYS A 45 2.08 3.47 9.02
N VAL A 46 1.01 4.22 8.71
CA VAL A 46 0.58 4.53 7.34
C VAL A 46 0.89 6.00 7.05
N TYR A 47 1.54 6.26 5.92
CA TYR A 47 1.79 7.61 5.41
C TYR A 47 0.93 7.83 4.17
N ALA A 48 -0.17 8.56 4.34
CA ALA A 48 -0.99 9.03 3.23
C ALA A 48 -0.17 9.99 2.35
N MET A 49 -0.08 9.69 1.06
CA MET A 49 0.64 10.48 0.07
C MET A 49 -0.36 11.10 -0.90
N ASN A 50 -0.03 12.28 -1.41
CA ASN A 50 -0.85 12.92 -2.43
C ASN A 50 -0.57 12.26 -3.79
N ASN A 51 -1.62 11.78 -4.45
CA ASN A 51 -1.54 11.38 -5.84
C ASN A 51 -1.36 12.62 -6.73
N THR A 52 -0.15 12.83 -7.26
CA THR A 52 0.16 13.98 -8.14
C THR A 52 -0.42 13.85 -9.54
N ASP A 53 -0.84 12.65 -9.95
CA ASP A 53 -1.48 12.41 -11.24
C ASP A 53 -2.96 12.78 -11.22
N ALA A 54 -3.56 12.86 -10.02
CA ALA A 54 -4.98 13.17 -9.82
C ALA A 54 -5.90 12.33 -10.74
N SER A 55 -5.60 11.04 -10.83
CA SER A 55 -6.17 10.09 -11.80
C SER A 55 -6.98 8.99 -11.10
N PRO A 56 -8.05 8.46 -11.75
CA PRO A 56 -8.85 7.35 -11.24
C PRO A 56 -8.21 5.97 -11.44
N SER A 57 -7.07 5.87 -12.13
CA SER A 57 -6.46 4.59 -12.52
C SER A 57 -4.93 4.55 -12.43
N THR A 58 -4.31 5.64 -12.00
CA THR A 58 -2.85 5.78 -11.92
C THR A 58 -2.49 6.67 -10.74
N PHE A 59 -1.31 6.45 -10.17
CA PHE A 59 -0.80 7.31 -9.11
C PHE A 59 0.68 7.62 -9.27
N PHE A 60 1.05 8.82 -8.84
CA PHE A 60 2.43 9.22 -8.61
C PHE A 60 2.54 9.95 -7.28
N MET A 61 3.64 9.74 -6.57
CA MET A 61 3.94 10.46 -5.33
C MET A 61 5.03 11.49 -5.58
N ASP A 62 4.87 12.71 -5.06
CA ASP A 62 5.91 13.74 -5.16
C ASP A 62 7.25 13.27 -4.53
N PRO A 63 8.38 13.35 -5.25
CA PRO A 63 9.68 12.88 -4.74
C PRO A 63 10.15 13.59 -3.45
N LYS A 64 9.81 14.87 -3.25
CA LYS A 64 10.18 15.58 -2.00
C LYS A 64 9.38 15.04 -0.83
N GLY A 65 8.09 14.76 -1.03
CA GLY A 65 7.24 14.08 -0.07
C GLY A 65 7.78 12.71 0.30
N GLN A 66 8.12 11.89 -0.70
CA GLN A 66 8.73 10.57 -0.47
C GLN A 66 10.02 10.68 0.35
N LEU A 67 10.93 11.59 -0.01
CA LEU A 67 12.18 11.78 0.72
C LEU A 67 11.95 12.17 2.19
N LYS A 68 10.95 13.03 2.46
CA LYS A 68 10.58 13.42 3.82
C LYS A 68 10.09 12.22 4.62
N VAL A 69 9.17 11.43 4.07
CA VAL A 69 8.63 10.22 4.71
C VAL A 69 9.74 9.20 4.96
N MET A 70 10.61 8.94 3.98
CA MET A 70 11.73 8.01 4.14
C MET A 70 12.71 8.43 5.23
N LYS A 71 12.96 9.74 5.40
CA LYS A 71 13.76 10.25 6.53
C LYS A 71 13.08 10.01 7.87
N GLU A 72 11.78 10.24 7.96
CA GLU A 72 11.01 10.01 9.18
C GLU A 72 10.95 8.52 9.56
N ILE A 73 10.70 7.64 8.59
CA ILE A 73 10.72 6.18 8.76
C ILE A 73 12.04 5.73 9.39
N ARG A 74 13.18 6.17 8.83
CA ARG A 74 14.52 5.87 9.36
C ARG A 74 14.73 6.46 10.76
N GLY A 75 14.30 7.70 11.00
CA GLY A 75 14.43 8.36 12.30
C GLY A 75 13.64 7.66 13.42
N LEU A 76 12.57 6.95 13.06
CA LEU A 76 11.77 6.14 13.98
C LEU A 76 12.25 4.69 14.07
N GLY A 77 13.35 4.31 13.40
CA GLY A 77 13.87 2.95 13.38
C GLY A 77 12.96 1.94 12.68
N MET A 78 12.07 2.42 11.81
CA MET A 78 11.19 1.59 10.98
C MET A 78 11.79 1.40 9.57
N GLU A 79 11.18 0.49 8.82
CA GLU A 79 11.46 0.23 7.42
C GLU A 79 10.25 0.58 6.54
N MET A 80 10.50 0.96 5.29
CA MET A 80 9.46 1.01 4.27
C MET A 80 9.17 -0.41 3.83
N ILE A 81 8.05 -0.95 4.29
CA ILE A 81 7.68 -2.36 4.08
C ILE A 81 6.61 -2.52 2.99
N GLY A 82 5.97 -1.43 2.56
CA GLY A 82 4.94 -1.48 1.52
C GLY A 82 4.63 -0.15 0.86
N ILE A 83 4.00 -0.24 -0.30
CA ILE A 83 3.31 0.84 -1.00
C ILE A 83 1.84 0.41 -1.09
N TYR A 84 0.91 1.35 -0.93
CA TYR A 84 -0.48 1.06 -1.24
C TYR A 84 -1.07 2.09 -2.19
N HIS A 85 -2.09 1.65 -2.92
CA HIS A 85 -2.98 2.50 -3.67
C HIS A 85 -4.41 1.94 -3.69
N SER A 86 -5.37 2.78 -4.09
CA SER A 86 -6.77 2.38 -4.17
C SER A 86 -7.27 2.27 -5.59
N HIS A 87 -7.98 1.19 -5.89
CA HIS A 87 -8.75 1.07 -7.11
C HIS A 87 -10.17 1.60 -6.90
N VAL A 88 -10.60 2.51 -7.78
CA VAL A 88 -11.87 3.25 -7.65
C VAL A 88 -13.08 2.37 -7.92
N ALA A 89 -12.98 1.48 -8.92
CA ALA A 89 -14.11 0.69 -9.43
C ALA A 89 -13.71 -0.70 -9.93
N SER A 90 -12.53 -1.21 -9.55
CA SER A 90 -12.04 -2.53 -9.92
C SER A 90 -11.56 -3.30 -8.71
N GLN A 91 -11.49 -4.62 -8.84
CA GLN A 91 -10.98 -5.52 -7.80
C GLN A 91 -9.58 -5.15 -7.30
N ALA A 92 -9.25 -5.60 -6.10
CA ALA A 92 -7.94 -5.40 -5.47
C ALA A 92 -6.89 -6.33 -6.10
N TYR A 93 -6.53 -6.09 -7.36
CA TYR A 93 -5.54 -6.86 -8.10
C TYR A 93 -4.71 -5.95 -9.00
N PRO A 94 -3.37 -6.11 -9.10
CA PRO A 94 -2.54 -5.19 -9.85
C PRO A 94 -2.95 -5.13 -11.33
N SER A 95 -3.11 -3.91 -11.86
CA SER A 95 -3.22 -3.65 -13.28
C SER A 95 -1.86 -3.83 -13.98
N SER A 96 -1.85 -3.86 -15.32
CA SER A 96 -0.60 -3.89 -16.09
C SER A 96 0.28 -2.67 -15.77
N HIS A 97 -0.32 -1.51 -15.53
CA HIS A 97 0.41 -0.29 -15.20
C HIS A 97 1.05 -0.37 -13.80
N ASP A 98 0.35 -0.95 -12.83
CA ASP A 98 0.89 -1.18 -11.48
C ASP A 98 2.13 -2.06 -11.53
N VAL A 99 2.11 -3.09 -12.38
CA VAL A 99 3.23 -4.02 -12.56
C VAL A 99 4.42 -3.34 -13.23
N GLU A 100 4.18 -2.50 -14.24
CA GLU A 100 5.21 -1.73 -14.93
C GLU A 100 5.91 -0.72 -14.00
N LEU A 101 5.17 -0.15 -13.04
CA LEU A 101 5.68 0.85 -12.09
C LEU A 101 6.13 0.26 -10.74
N ALA A 102 6.16 -1.07 -10.60
CA ALA A 102 6.58 -1.76 -9.38
C ALA A 102 8.12 -1.79 -9.20
N PHE A 103 8.72 -0.62 -8.95
CA PHE A 103 10.19 -0.46 -8.88
C PHE A 103 10.84 -0.96 -7.57
N TYR A 104 10.04 -1.32 -6.57
CA TYR A 104 10.50 -1.79 -5.26
C TYR A 104 10.19 -3.28 -5.07
N PRO A 105 11.07 -4.20 -5.49
CA PRO A 105 10.79 -5.64 -5.44
C PRO A 105 10.66 -6.18 -4.00
N GLU A 106 11.29 -5.51 -3.02
CA GLU A 106 11.35 -5.97 -1.63
C GLU A 106 10.10 -5.63 -0.81
N VAL A 107 9.28 -4.68 -1.24
CA VAL A 107 8.11 -4.20 -0.49
C VAL A 107 6.82 -4.92 -0.87
N SER A 108 5.81 -4.81 -0.01
CA SER A 108 4.45 -5.28 -0.28
C SER A 108 3.65 -4.22 -1.05
N TYR A 109 3.02 -4.62 -2.15
CA TYR A 109 2.10 -3.75 -2.91
C TYR A 109 0.67 -4.05 -2.46
N ALA A 110 0.12 -3.21 -1.60
CA ALA A 110 -1.22 -3.37 -1.08
C ALA A 110 -2.23 -2.58 -1.93
N ILE A 111 -3.30 -3.23 -2.37
CA ILE A 111 -4.34 -2.61 -3.20
C ILE A 111 -5.64 -2.64 -2.41
N ILE A 112 -6.25 -1.48 -2.21
CA ILE A 112 -7.59 -1.36 -1.62
C ILE A 112 -8.61 -1.13 -2.74
N SER A 113 -9.59 -2.02 -2.87
CA SER A 113 -10.67 -1.86 -3.83
C SER A 113 -11.85 -1.13 -3.20
N LEU A 114 -12.36 -0.12 -3.91
CA LEU A 114 -13.62 0.56 -3.63
C LEU A 114 -14.77 0.15 -4.57
N GLU A 115 -14.60 -0.96 -5.31
CA GLU A 115 -15.63 -1.52 -6.21
C GLU A 115 -16.96 -1.71 -5.46
N ASP A 116 -16.91 -2.35 -4.29
CA ASP A 116 -17.97 -2.24 -3.29
C ASP A 116 -17.63 -1.14 -2.27
N LYS A 117 -18.20 0.04 -2.47
CA LYS A 117 -18.03 1.19 -1.57
C LYS A 117 -18.47 0.92 -0.13
N LYS A 118 -19.29 -0.11 0.15
CA LYS A 118 -19.68 -0.46 1.52
C LYS A 118 -18.72 -1.44 2.16
N ASN A 119 -18.09 -2.31 1.36
CA ASN A 119 -17.17 -3.35 1.83
C ASN A 119 -15.82 -3.27 1.09
N PRO A 120 -14.97 -2.27 1.39
CA PRO A 120 -13.65 -2.18 0.80
C PRO A 120 -12.81 -3.43 1.10
N VAL A 121 -12.10 -3.94 0.09
CA VAL A 121 -11.26 -5.14 0.20
C VAL A 121 -9.82 -4.76 -0.02
N ILE A 122 -8.93 -5.17 0.89
CA ILE A 122 -7.48 -5.03 0.73
C ILE A 122 -6.84 -6.37 0.36
N LYS A 123 -5.94 -6.35 -0.62
CA LYS A 123 -5.05 -7.46 -0.94
C LYS A 123 -3.61 -6.97 -1.01
N SER A 124 -2.64 -7.85 -0.80
CA SER A 124 -1.21 -7.53 -0.92
C SER A 124 -0.56 -8.41 -1.98
N PHE A 125 0.44 -7.87 -2.66
CA PHE A 125 1.15 -8.55 -3.74
C PHE A 125 2.66 -8.32 -3.62
N LYS A 126 3.42 -9.35 -3.96
CA LYS A 126 4.83 -9.27 -4.29
C LYS A 126 4.94 -9.20 -5.81
N ILE A 127 5.50 -8.10 -6.30
CA ILE A 127 5.69 -7.86 -7.73
C ILE A 127 7.18 -7.78 -8.01
N GLN A 128 7.69 -8.67 -8.87
CA GLN A 128 9.10 -8.71 -9.23
C GLN A 128 9.25 -9.19 -10.68
N GLU A 129 9.87 -8.35 -11.52
CA GLU A 129 10.15 -8.66 -12.94
C GLU A 129 8.88 -9.13 -13.69
N GLY A 130 7.75 -8.45 -13.46
CA GLY A 130 6.46 -8.81 -14.06
C GLY A 130 5.72 -9.96 -13.38
N ASN A 131 6.35 -10.69 -12.47
CA ASN A 131 5.71 -11.78 -11.73
C ASN A 131 4.90 -11.23 -10.56
N ILE A 132 3.61 -11.56 -10.53
CA ILE A 132 2.68 -11.21 -9.46
C ILE A 132 2.48 -12.44 -8.56
N LYS A 133 2.76 -12.30 -7.28
CA LYS A 133 2.42 -13.30 -6.26
C LYS A 133 1.57 -12.65 -5.17
N GLU A 134 0.36 -13.16 -4.97
CA GLU A 134 -0.48 -12.73 -3.86
C GLU A 134 0.21 -13.03 -2.53
N GLU A 135 0.25 -12.04 -1.65
CA GLU A 135 0.72 -12.12 -0.29
C GLU A 135 -0.48 -12.04 0.64
N GLU A 136 -0.58 -13.02 1.54
CA GLU A 136 -1.64 -13.03 2.56
C GLU A 136 -1.62 -11.73 3.38
N VAL A 137 -2.81 -11.14 3.56
CA VAL A 137 -3.04 -10.00 4.44
C VAL A 137 -3.80 -10.48 5.66
N ARG A 138 -3.20 -10.29 6.84
CA ARG A 138 -3.84 -10.54 8.12
C ARG A 138 -4.23 -9.22 8.74
N THR A 139 -5.54 -9.04 8.95
CA THR A 139 -6.05 -7.89 9.70
C THR A 139 -6.20 -8.27 11.17
N GLU A 140 -5.65 -7.44 12.06
CA GLU A 140 -5.69 -7.63 13.53
C GLU A 140 -6.43 -6.50 14.24
#